data_AF-A0A1U8BHN7-F1
#
_entry.id   AF-A0A1U8BHN7-F1
#
_cell.length_a   1.000
_cell.length_b   1.000
_cell.length_c   1.000
_cell.angle_alpha   90.00
_cell.angle_beta   90.00
_cell.angle_gamma   90.00
#
_symmetry.space_group_name_H-M   'P 1'
#
loop_
_entity.id
_entity.type
_entity.pdbx_description
1 polymer ?
#
loop_
_entity_poly.entity_id
_entity_poly.type
_entity_poly.pdbx_seq_one_letter_code
_entity_poly.pdbx_strand_id
1 'polypeptide(L)'
;MKWDEKGKMSSEWFQEVTIHGAEEPIKPPSCGCIVETKTEPKFPHNYEAIIKDADCPVNRSSIEKLLEQLYSGVFLNQKRKKYWVQKNSGHNCFMLFARDLSITWGENKGYWHWPYSPDMSNVLVDVAELLNVCWLEVHGSFDMSNLSPGAIYEVAFVVQLKDPAYGWEAPVNLRLVLPDGKTQQHKECLIYKPRAKWIELLAGEVQTSPGNTGALQFSLFEFEGGQWKKGLVIKGVTIRPKNKP
;
A
#
# COMPACT_ATOMS: atom_id res chain seq x y z
N MET A 1 -4.39 -41.10 -31.29
CA MET A 1 -3.61 -42.31 -31.64
C MET A 1 -3.28 -43.04 -30.36
N LYS A 2 -3.87 -44.22 -30.15
CA LYS A 2 -3.54 -45.12 -29.05
C LYS A 2 -2.91 -46.37 -29.68
N TRP A 3 -1.72 -46.71 -29.21
CA TRP A 3 -0.94 -47.87 -29.60
C TRP A 3 -1.20 -48.99 -28.60
N ASP A 4 -1.25 -50.24 -29.05
CA ASP A 4 -1.19 -51.40 -28.15
C ASP A 4 0.25 -51.95 -28.07
N GLU A 5 0.50 -52.72 -27.00
CA GLU A 5 1.84 -53.04 -26.48
C GLU A 5 2.67 -54.02 -27.34
N LYS A 6 2.27 -54.27 -28.59
CA LYS A 6 3.01 -55.16 -29.51
C LYS A 6 3.27 -54.58 -30.90
N GLY A 7 3.05 -53.27 -31.09
CA GLY A 7 3.64 -52.54 -32.21
C GLY A 7 3.33 -53.11 -33.60
N LYS A 8 2.12 -53.63 -33.81
CA LYS A 8 1.70 -54.18 -35.11
C LYS A 8 0.35 -53.59 -35.51
N MET A 9 0.36 -52.84 -36.61
CA MET A 9 -0.81 -52.17 -37.17
C MET A 9 -1.68 -53.21 -37.88
N SER A 10 -2.90 -53.43 -37.39
CA SER A 10 -3.92 -54.26 -38.06
C SER A 10 -4.62 -53.42 -39.12
N SER A 11 -4.49 -53.86 -40.37
CA SER A 11 -5.15 -53.33 -41.56
C SER A 11 -6.34 -54.22 -41.91
N GLU A 12 -7.54 -53.67 -41.92
CA GLU A 12 -8.79 -54.12 -42.58
C GLU A 12 -9.88 -53.27 -41.88
N TRP A 13 -10.66 -52.41 -42.55
CA TRP A 13 -11.64 -52.73 -43.57
C TRP A 13 -11.80 -51.58 -44.59
N PHE A 14 -11.80 -51.94 -45.87
CA PHE A 14 -12.35 -51.14 -46.96
C PHE A 14 -13.84 -51.47 -47.09
N GLN A 15 -14.71 -50.47 -47.15
CA GLN A 15 -15.84 -50.49 -48.08
C GLN A 15 -16.00 -49.11 -48.72
N GLU A 16 -16.00 -49.14 -50.04
CA GLU A 16 -16.19 -48.05 -50.97
C GLU A 16 -17.62 -47.51 -50.88
N VAL A 17 -17.77 -46.19 -50.90
CA VAL A 17 -19.01 -45.53 -51.35
C VAL A 17 -18.62 -44.48 -52.37
N THR A 18 -19.19 -44.65 -53.57
CA THR A 18 -18.96 -43.85 -54.77
C THR A 18 -19.37 -42.38 -54.60
N ILE A 19 -18.53 -41.52 -55.16
CA ILE A 19 -18.54 -40.06 -55.14
C ILE A 19 -19.58 -39.50 -56.11
N HIS A 20 -20.46 -38.62 -55.65
CA HIS A 20 -21.03 -37.53 -56.46
C HIS A 20 -21.20 -36.27 -55.60
N GLY A 21 -20.29 -35.32 -55.77
CA GLY A 21 -20.35 -34.00 -55.14
C GLY A 21 -19.19 -33.14 -55.62
N ALA A 22 -19.51 -32.04 -56.30
CA ALA A 22 -18.60 -31.15 -57.00
C ALA A 22 -17.53 -30.52 -56.08
N GLU A 23 -16.32 -30.32 -56.62
CA GLU A 23 -15.23 -29.58 -56.00
C GLU A 23 -15.58 -28.10 -55.83
N GLU A 24 -15.52 -27.59 -54.59
CA GLU A 24 -15.35 -26.16 -54.32
C GLU A 24 -13.85 -25.84 -54.13
N PRO A 25 -13.35 -24.71 -54.66
CA PRO A 25 -11.94 -24.35 -54.53
C PRO A 25 -11.58 -23.98 -53.09
N ILE A 26 -10.54 -24.63 -52.56
CA ILE A 26 -9.94 -24.35 -51.25
C ILE A 26 -9.41 -22.91 -51.24
N LYS A 27 -10.05 -22.02 -50.47
CA LYS A 27 -9.49 -20.70 -50.12
C LYS A 27 -8.26 -20.91 -49.23
N PRO A 28 -7.13 -20.22 -49.50
CA PRO A 28 -5.99 -20.27 -48.60
C PRO A 28 -6.38 -19.72 -47.23
N PRO A 29 -5.82 -20.25 -46.12
CA PRO A 29 -6.12 -19.76 -44.79
C PRO A 29 -5.77 -18.27 -44.73
N SER A 30 -6.76 -17.44 -44.40
CA SER A 30 -6.56 -16.03 -44.14
C SER A 30 -5.52 -15.91 -43.03
N CYS A 31 -4.38 -15.27 -43.35
CA CYS A 31 -3.37 -14.90 -42.38
C CYS A 31 -4.06 -14.01 -41.33
N GLY A 32 -4.42 -14.60 -40.19
CA GLY A 32 -4.95 -13.86 -39.07
C GLY A 32 -3.85 -12.96 -38.57
N CYS A 33 -3.92 -11.67 -38.89
CA CYS A 33 -3.15 -10.67 -38.19
C CYS A 33 -3.54 -10.79 -36.72
N ILE A 34 -2.65 -11.32 -35.90
CA ILE A 34 -2.70 -11.12 -34.45
C ILE A 34 -2.56 -9.61 -34.30
N VAL A 35 -3.70 -8.93 -34.13
CA VAL A 35 -3.68 -7.55 -33.67
C VAL A 35 -3.24 -7.66 -32.23
N GLU A 36 -1.92 -7.54 -32.01
CA GLU A 36 -1.39 -7.23 -30.69
C GLU A 36 -2.08 -5.94 -30.27
N THR A 37 -3.07 -6.07 -29.38
CA THR A 37 -3.66 -4.92 -28.73
C THR A 37 -2.55 -4.34 -27.88
N LYS A 38 -1.90 -3.32 -28.42
CA LYS A 38 -0.90 -2.52 -27.71
C LYS A 38 -1.63 -1.88 -26.53
N THR A 39 -1.63 -2.56 -25.39
CA THR A 39 -2.21 -2.04 -24.16
C THR A 39 -1.47 -0.75 -23.85
N GLU A 40 -2.18 0.38 -23.89
CA GLU A 40 -1.58 1.65 -23.56
C GLU A 40 -1.00 1.59 -22.13
N PRO A 41 0.18 2.19 -21.90
CA PRO A 41 0.78 2.23 -20.57
C PRO A 41 -0.20 2.91 -19.61
N LYS A 42 -0.74 2.15 -18.66
CA LYS A 42 -1.65 2.69 -17.66
C LYS A 42 -0.83 3.43 -16.59
N PHE A 43 -0.89 4.75 -16.61
CA PHE A 43 -0.24 5.57 -15.59
C PHE A 43 -0.90 5.39 -14.23
N PRO A 44 -0.14 5.50 -13.12
CA PRO A 44 -0.70 5.43 -11.78
C PRO A 44 -1.69 6.58 -11.54
N HIS A 45 -2.73 6.31 -10.75
CA HIS A 45 -3.80 7.28 -10.51
C HIS A 45 -3.25 8.60 -9.94
N ASN A 46 -3.67 9.74 -10.48
CA ASN A 46 -3.30 11.09 -10.01
C ASN A 46 -1.79 11.37 -9.83
N TYR A 47 -0.91 10.55 -10.44
CA TYR A 47 0.53 10.59 -10.14
C TYR A 47 1.15 11.96 -10.43
N GLU A 48 0.72 12.64 -11.49
CA GLU A 48 1.26 13.95 -11.88
C GLU A 48 1.02 15.03 -10.82
N ALA A 49 -0.15 15.02 -10.18
CA ALA A 49 -0.44 15.94 -9.09
C ALA A 49 0.40 15.60 -7.86
N ILE A 50 0.52 14.31 -7.53
CA ILE A 50 1.26 13.82 -6.36
C ILE A 50 2.75 14.20 -6.45
N ILE A 51 3.39 14.01 -7.61
CA ILE A 51 4.84 14.26 -7.76
C ILE A 51 5.20 15.74 -7.96
N LYS A 52 4.22 16.66 -7.95
CA LYS A 52 4.52 18.11 -7.90
C LYS A 52 5.22 18.49 -6.60
N ASP A 53 4.93 17.76 -5.53
CA ASP A 53 5.50 17.97 -4.20
C ASP A 53 6.78 17.16 -3.97
N ALA A 54 7.37 16.57 -5.02
CA ALA A 54 8.55 15.73 -4.91
C ALA A 54 9.79 16.54 -4.49
N ASP A 55 10.52 16.01 -3.51
CA ASP A 55 11.73 16.65 -2.98
C ASP A 55 12.88 16.67 -4.01
N CYS A 56 12.88 15.70 -4.92
CA CYS A 56 13.84 15.58 -6.01
C CYS A 56 13.10 15.49 -7.35
N PRO A 57 13.67 16.03 -8.45
CA PRO A 57 13.08 15.89 -9.77
C PRO A 57 12.88 14.42 -10.17
N VAL A 58 11.66 14.09 -10.60
CA VAL A 58 11.33 12.76 -11.16
C VAL A 58 11.74 12.72 -12.63
N ASN A 59 12.45 11.67 -13.02
CA ASN A 59 12.92 11.45 -14.39
C ASN A 59 11.76 11.01 -15.28
N ARG A 60 11.41 11.85 -16.25
CA ARG A 60 10.33 11.63 -17.22
C ARG A 60 10.83 11.40 -18.65
N SER A 61 12.10 11.03 -18.83
CA SER A 61 12.67 10.84 -20.18
C SER A 61 12.10 9.63 -20.92
N SER A 62 11.61 8.62 -20.18
CA SER A 62 10.87 7.48 -20.72
C SER A 62 9.88 6.96 -19.67
N ILE A 63 8.90 6.18 -20.11
CA ILE A 63 7.89 5.59 -19.23
C ILE A 63 8.54 4.58 -18.27
N GLU A 64 9.52 3.82 -18.72
CA GLU A 64 10.20 2.81 -17.89
C GLU A 64 10.93 3.46 -16.72
N LYS A 65 11.69 4.54 -16.98
CA LYS A 65 12.43 5.27 -15.94
C LYS A 65 11.50 5.96 -14.95
N LEU A 66 10.38 6.52 -15.44
CA LEU A 66 9.36 7.08 -14.58
C LEU A 66 8.79 6.01 -13.64
N LEU A 67 8.34 4.88 -14.20
CA LEU A 67 7.75 3.80 -13.41
C LEU A 67 8.76 3.19 -12.43
N GLU A 68 10.02 3.00 -12.82
CA GLU A 68 11.08 2.50 -11.93
C GLU A 68 11.23 3.40 -10.69
N GLN A 69 11.27 4.72 -10.88
CA GLN A 69 11.33 5.67 -9.78
C GLN A 69 10.06 5.65 -8.92
N LEU A 70 8.88 5.60 -9.54
CA LEU A 70 7.61 5.50 -8.81
C LEU A 70 7.49 4.19 -8.01
N TYR A 71 8.06 3.09 -8.50
CA TYR A 71 8.10 1.82 -7.77
C TYR A 71 9.10 1.82 -6.61
N SER A 72 10.24 2.48 -6.77
CA SER A 72 11.22 2.67 -5.68
C SER A 72 10.71 3.62 -4.59
N GLY A 73 9.93 4.60 -5.03
CA GLY A 73 9.27 5.60 -4.21
C GLY A 73 9.97 6.95 -4.23
N VAL A 74 9.16 7.99 -4.05
CA VAL A 74 9.55 9.40 -4.11
C VAL A 74 9.18 10.04 -2.78
N PHE A 75 10.14 10.76 -2.18
CA PHE A 75 9.87 11.58 -0.99
C PHE A 75 9.19 12.88 -1.40
N LEU A 76 8.21 13.29 -0.61
CA LEU A 76 7.41 14.47 -0.84
C LEU A 76 7.45 15.38 0.39
N ASN A 77 7.31 16.68 0.16
CA ASN A 77 7.11 17.69 1.20
C ASN A 77 8.18 17.63 2.30
N GLN A 78 9.46 17.74 1.92
CA GLN A 78 10.62 17.73 2.82
C GLN A 78 10.70 16.44 3.64
N LYS A 79 10.57 15.29 2.96
CA LYS A 79 10.54 13.95 3.55
C LYS A 79 9.46 13.73 4.60
N ARG A 80 8.40 14.53 4.61
CA ARG A 80 7.23 14.30 5.48
C ARG A 80 6.36 13.17 4.94
N LYS A 81 6.39 12.91 3.63
CA LYS A 81 5.69 11.79 3.03
C LYS A 81 6.60 11.00 2.10
N LYS A 82 6.27 9.74 1.87
CA LYS A 82 6.79 8.94 0.75
C LYS A 82 5.63 8.38 -0.05
N TYR A 83 5.70 8.54 -1.36
CA TYR A 83 4.76 7.97 -2.32
C TYR A 83 5.46 6.88 -3.13
N TRP A 84 4.81 5.75 -3.34
CA TRP A 84 5.26 4.74 -4.28
C TRP A 84 4.09 4.02 -4.93
N VAL A 85 4.35 3.27 -5.98
CA VAL A 85 3.35 2.46 -6.68
C VAL A 85 3.63 0.99 -6.42
N GLN A 86 2.60 0.23 -6.05
CA GLN A 86 2.72 -1.21 -5.88
C GLN A 86 2.83 -1.89 -7.25
N LYS A 87 3.99 -2.48 -7.56
CA LYS A 87 4.31 -3.07 -8.88
C LYS A 87 3.22 -3.97 -9.46
N ASN A 88 2.63 -4.85 -8.64
CA ASN A 88 1.70 -5.87 -9.13
C ASN A 88 0.30 -5.34 -9.45
N SER A 89 -0.15 -4.30 -8.73
CA SER A 89 -1.51 -3.77 -8.85
C SER A 89 -1.55 -2.42 -9.58
N GLY A 90 -0.43 -1.71 -9.65
CA GLY A 90 -0.37 -0.33 -10.14
C GLY A 90 -1.03 0.67 -9.19
N HIS A 91 -1.43 0.25 -7.99
CA HIS A 91 -2.06 1.13 -7.01
C HIS A 91 -1.04 1.97 -6.26
N ASN A 92 -1.43 3.19 -5.94
CA ASN A 92 -0.66 4.12 -5.15
C ASN A 92 -0.52 3.64 -3.71
N CYS A 93 0.58 3.98 -3.07
CA CYS A 93 0.85 3.70 -1.67
C CYS A 93 1.54 4.92 -1.05
N PHE A 94 1.30 5.11 0.25
CA PHE A 94 1.84 6.24 0.98
C PHE A 94 2.38 5.84 2.35
N MET A 95 3.37 6.60 2.78
CA MET A 95 3.85 6.66 4.15
C MET A 95 3.84 8.12 4.56
N LEU A 96 3.10 8.46 5.61
CA LEU A 96 3.13 9.76 6.26
C LEU A 96 4.06 9.62 7.45
N PHE A 97 5.26 10.20 7.39
CA PHE A 97 6.23 10.09 8.47
C PHE A 97 5.77 10.87 9.70
N ALA A 98 6.37 10.60 10.86
CA ALA A 98 5.94 11.19 12.14
C ALA A 98 5.88 12.73 12.10
N ARG A 99 6.75 13.38 11.32
CA ARG A 99 6.71 14.83 11.12
C ARG A 99 5.49 15.33 10.36
N ASP A 100 4.79 14.48 9.60
CA ASP A 100 3.52 14.81 8.95
C ASP A 100 2.31 14.72 9.89
N LEU A 101 2.51 14.12 11.07
CA LEU A 101 1.45 13.92 12.07
C LEU A 101 1.37 15.11 13.03
N SER A 102 0.17 15.32 13.58
CA SER A 102 -0.04 16.20 14.73
C SER A 102 0.13 15.36 15.99
N ILE A 103 1.15 15.68 16.80
CA ILE A 103 1.47 14.98 18.04
C ILE A 103 1.31 15.96 19.19
N THR A 104 0.46 15.64 20.16
CA THR A 104 0.27 16.49 21.35
C THR A 104 1.58 16.63 22.11
N TRP A 105 2.00 17.88 22.30
CA TRP A 105 3.31 18.29 22.83
C TRP A 105 4.54 17.80 22.05
N GLY A 106 4.40 17.42 20.77
CA GLY A 106 5.48 16.87 19.95
C GLY A 106 6.74 17.74 19.88
N GLU A 107 6.61 19.07 19.98
CA GLU A 107 7.76 19.99 19.97
C GLU A 107 8.41 20.18 21.36
N ASN A 108 7.80 19.65 22.43
CA ASN A 108 8.36 19.72 23.76
C ASN A 108 9.40 18.60 23.96
N LYS A 109 10.67 19.00 24.00
CA LYS A 109 11.84 18.12 24.18
C LYS A 109 11.86 17.34 25.50
N GLY A 110 11.05 17.74 26.50
CA GLY A 110 10.88 16.99 27.74
C GLY A 110 9.94 15.79 27.61
N TYR A 111 9.06 15.80 26.61
CA TYR A 111 8.05 14.75 26.39
C TYR A 111 8.34 13.90 25.14
N TRP A 112 8.98 14.49 24.13
CA TRP A 112 9.29 13.84 22.87
C TRP A 112 10.73 14.08 22.46
N HIS A 113 11.34 13.03 21.91
CA HIS A 113 12.64 13.08 21.24
C HIS A 113 12.45 12.73 19.76
N TRP A 114 13.21 13.36 18.88
CA TRP A 114 13.10 13.17 17.43
C TRP A 114 14.41 12.62 16.85
N PRO A 115 14.71 11.32 17.04
CA PRO A 115 15.86 10.71 16.42
C PRO A 115 15.57 10.40 14.93
N TYR A 116 16.62 10.01 14.22
CA TYR A 116 16.51 9.52 12.85
C TYR A 116 16.46 7.99 12.82
N SER A 117 15.67 7.44 11.91
CA SER A 117 15.68 6.01 11.57
C SER A 117 15.72 5.86 10.05
N PRO A 118 16.39 4.81 9.51
CA PRO A 118 16.25 4.49 8.11
C PRO A 118 14.81 4.06 7.78
N ASP A 119 14.33 4.51 6.63
CA ASP A 119 13.14 3.99 5.96
C ASP A 119 13.48 2.71 5.15
N MET A 120 12.52 2.17 4.40
CA MET A 120 12.73 0.97 3.57
C MET A 120 13.74 1.16 2.44
N SER A 121 14.01 2.40 2.01
CA SER A 121 15.05 2.75 1.04
C SER A 121 16.36 3.21 1.69
N ASN A 122 16.54 2.97 2.99
CA ASN A 122 17.70 3.40 3.78
C ASN A 122 17.89 4.93 3.88
N VAL A 123 16.88 5.72 3.54
CA VAL A 123 16.91 7.16 3.74
C VAL A 123 16.53 7.45 5.18
N LEU A 124 17.33 8.30 5.86
CA LEU A 124 17.04 8.73 7.21
C LEU A 124 15.82 9.65 7.25
N VAL A 125 14.87 9.31 8.11
CA VAL A 125 13.66 10.07 8.41
C VAL A 125 13.52 10.29 9.92
N ASP A 126 12.94 11.41 10.31
CA ASP A 126 12.55 11.68 11.68
C ASP A 126 11.50 10.66 12.17
N VAL A 127 11.71 10.14 13.37
CA VAL A 127 10.71 9.35 14.11
C VAL A 127 10.42 10.05 15.44
N ALA A 128 9.21 9.89 15.98
CA ALA A 128 8.85 10.48 17.27
C ALA A 128 9.00 9.45 18.39
N GLU A 129 10.00 9.62 19.25
CA GLU A 129 10.22 8.81 20.44
C GLU A 129 9.59 9.46 21.66
N LEU A 130 8.65 8.76 22.28
CA LEU A 130 7.96 9.20 23.49
C LEU A 130 8.85 9.03 24.73
N LEU A 131 9.19 10.15 25.37
CA LEU A 131 10.04 10.16 26.56
C LEU A 131 9.25 9.88 27.83
N ASN A 132 8.16 10.61 28.08
CA ASN A 132 7.23 10.35 29.18
C ASN A 132 5.97 11.24 29.08
N VAL A 133 4.76 10.69 28.95
CA VAL A 133 3.49 11.46 29.03
C VAL A 133 2.36 10.67 29.68
N CYS A 134 1.41 11.33 30.34
CA CYS A 134 0.13 10.73 30.74
C CYS A 134 -0.97 10.86 29.67
N TRP A 135 -0.89 11.90 28.83
CA TRP A 135 -1.80 12.15 27.70
C TRP A 135 -1.08 11.84 26.39
N LEU A 136 -1.38 10.68 25.80
CA LEU A 136 -0.90 10.32 24.46
C LEU A 136 -1.99 10.61 23.44
N GLU A 137 -1.68 11.45 22.45
CA GLU A 137 -2.61 11.76 21.38
C GLU A 137 -1.86 12.15 20.11
N VAL A 138 -2.16 11.42 19.04
CA VAL A 138 -1.57 11.57 17.72
C VAL A 138 -2.67 11.55 16.68
N HIS A 139 -2.66 12.52 15.77
CA HIS A 139 -3.63 12.64 14.69
C HIS A 139 -2.93 12.79 13.34
N GLY A 140 -3.59 12.33 12.28
CA GLY A 140 -3.21 12.63 10.92
C GLY A 140 -4.41 12.65 10.00
N SER A 141 -4.18 13.17 8.80
CA SER A 141 -5.20 13.36 7.79
C SER A 141 -4.61 13.04 6.42
N PHE A 142 -5.41 12.46 5.54
CA PHE A 142 -4.96 12.10 4.20
C PHE A 142 -6.07 12.32 3.16
N ASP A 143 -5.72 12.99 2.06
CA ASP A 143 -6.65 13.21 0.95
C ASP A 143 -6.84 11.93 0.12
N MET A 144 -8.06 11.41 0.14
CA MET A 144 -8.43 10.19 -0.56
C MET A 144 -8.34 10.29 -2.08
N SER A 145 -8.33 11.52 -2.64
CA SER A 145 -8.18 11.74 -4.09
C SER A 145 -6.87 11.17 -4.64
N ASN A 146 -5.86 10.99 -3.77
CA ASN A 146 -4.56 10.43 -4.12
C ASN A 146 -4.52 8.90 -4.08
N LEU A 147 -5.56 8.24 -3.56
CA LEU A 147 -5.66 6.78 -3.56
C LEU A 147 -6.21 6.31 -4.91
N SER A 148 -5.62 5.25 -5.46
CA SER A 148 -6.15 4.64 -6.69
C SER A 148 -7.54 4.05 -6.43
N PRO A 149 -8.54 4.31 -7.28
CA PRO A 149 -9.90 3.81 -7.10
C PRO A 149 -10.00 2.30 -7.34
N GLY A 150 -11.04 1.66 -6.79
CA GLY A 150 -11.34 0.24 -7.03
C GLY A 150 -10.56 -0.73 -6.13
N ALA A 151 -9.98 -0.24 -5.04
CA ALA A 151 -9.24 -1.06 -4.08
C ALA A 151 -9.68 -0.79 -2.63
N ILE A 152 -9.46 -1.76 -1.76
CA ILE A 152 -9.53 -1.55 -0.31
C ILE A 152 -8.13 -1.19 0.16
N TYR A 153 -8.00 -0.12 0.93
CA TYR A 153 -6.75 0.32 1.55
C TYR A 153 -6.78 0.04 3.05
N GLU A 154 -5.64 -0.38 3.58
CA GLU A 154 -5.37 -0.43 5.01
C GLU A 154 -4.64 0.85 5.41
N VAL A 155 -5.06 1.44 6.54
CA VAL A 155 -4.39 2.57 7.20
C VAL A 155 -3.81 2.05 8.50
N ALA A 156 -2.49 2.10 8.68
CA ALA A 156 -1.83 1.53 9.86
C ALA A 156 -0.72 2.42 10.41
N PHE A 157 -0.65 2.57 11.74
CA PHE A 157 0.47 3.21 12.41
C PHE A 157 1.68 2.26 12.43
N VAL A 158 2.83 2.73 11.98
CA VAL A 158 4.09 2.00 12.07
C VAL A 158 4.82 2.47 13.33
N VAL A 159 4.87 1.60 14.33
CA VAL A 159 5.43 1.92 15.65
C VAL A 159 6.44 0.88 16.09
N GLN A 160 7.24 1.22 17.09
CA GLN A 160 8.16 0.33 17.78
C GLN A 160 8.09 0.63 19.28
N LEU A 161 8.31 -0.38 20.11
CA LEU A 161 8.49 -0.21 21.56
C LEU A 161 9.98 -0.36 21.90
N LYS A 162 10.59 0.71 22.40
CA LYS A 162 12.01 0.80 22.77
C LYS A 162 12.15 0.82 24.30
N ASP A 163 13.08 0.03 24.81
CA ASP A 163 13.29 -0.06 26.25
C ASP A 163 13.97 1.20 26.83
N PRO A 164 13.59 1.63 28.05
CA PRO A 164 12.48 1.10 28.85
C PRO A 164 11.12 1.56 28.29
N ALA A 165 10.18 0.62 28.13
CA ALA A 165 8.82 0.92 27.68
C ALA A 165 7.77 0.45 28.71
N TYR A 166 7.07 1.40 29.33
CA TYR A 166 6.07 1.19 30.40
C TYR A 166 4.81 2.04 30.19
N GLY A 167 3.77 1.80 30.99
CA GLY A 167 2.49 2.52 30.92
C GLY A 167 1.54 1.99 29.84
N TRP A 168 1.80 0.76 29.37
CA TRP A 168 1.11 0.11 28.27
C TRP A 168 0.13 -0.99 28.72
N GLU A 169 -0.19 -1.01 30.02
CA GLU A 169 -1.22 -1.86 30.62
C GLU A 169 -2.61 -1.42 30.14
N ALA A 170 -2.82 -0.11 29.98
CA ALA A 170 -3.96 0.44 29.28
C ALA A 170 -3.73 0.34 27.75
N PRO A 171 -4.69 -0.20 26.98
CA PRO A 171 -4.57 -0.27 25.53
C PRO A 171 -4.68 1.12 24.92
N VAL A 172 -4.01 1.32 23.78
CA VAL A 172 -4.22 2.52 22.96
C VAL A 172 -5.50 2.38 22.15
N ASN A 173 -6.17 3.49 21.86
CA ASN A 173 -7.26 3.54 20.90
C ASN A 173 -6.69 3.87 19.52
N LEU A 174 -7.07 3.08 18.52
CA LEU A 174 -6.82 3.34 17.11
C LEU A 174 -8.16 3.68 16.47
N ARG A 175 -8.19 4.76 15.69
CA ARG A 175 -9.42 5.24 15.05
C ARG A 175 -9.15 5.71 13.64
N LEU A 176 -10.06 5.39 12.73
CA LEU A 176 -10.14 5.88 11.35
C LEU A 176 -11.53 6.48 11.14
N VAL A 177 -11.60 7.73 10.69
CA VAL A 177 -12.82 8.45 10.32
C VAL A 177 -12.80 8.71 8.82
N LEU A 178 -13.85 8.25 8.14
CA LEU A 178 -14.02 8.43 6.70
C LEU A 178 -14.67 9.80 6.38
N PRO A 179 -14.57 10.30 5.13
CA PRO A 179 -15.17 11.57 4.74
C PRO A 179 -16.69 11.67 4.97
N ASP A 180 -17.40 10.53 4.97
CA ASP A 180 -18.84 10.46 5.22
C ASP A 180 -19.18 10.43 6.74
N GLY A 181 -18.18 10.57 7.61
CA GLY A 181 -18.33 10.54 9.06
C GLY A 181 -18.34 9.14 9.68
N LYS A 182 -18.34 8.06 8.86
CA LYS A 182 -18.25 6.70 9.41
C LYS A 182 -16.93 6.52 10.13
N THR A 183 -17.00 5.92 11.31
CA THR A 183 -15.85 5.73 12.20
C THR A 183 -15.60 4.25 12.43
N GLN A 184 -14.34 3.84 12.28
CA GLN A 184 -13.82 2.57 12.76
C GLN A 184 -12.93 2.88 13.97
N GLN A 185 -13.13 2.20 15.07
CA GLN A 185 -12.31 2.36 16.27
C GLN A 185 -12.17 1.04 17.01
N HIS A 186 -10.96 0.74 17.46
CA HIS A 186 -10.71 -0.37 18.37
C HIS A 186 -9.55 -0.07 19.31
N LYS A 187 -9.40 -0.94 20.32
CA LYS A 187 -8.33 -0.88 21.30
C LYS A 187 -7.22 -1.87 20.94
N GLU A 188 -5.97 -1.51 21.22
CA GLU A 188 -4.80 -2.32 20.95
C GLU A 188 -3.87 -2.36 22.16
N CYS A 189 -3.62 -3.55 22.71
CA CYS A 189 -2.72 -3.74 23.84
C CYS A 189 -1.26 -3.77 23.37
N LEU A 190 -0.44 -2.85 23.87
CA LEU A 190 0.98 -2.77 23.48
C LEU A 190 1.91 -3.61 24.37
N ILE A 191 1.46 -4.03 25.56
CA ILE A 191 2.31 -4.76 26.53
C ILE A 191 2.92 -6.06 25.98
N TYR A 192 2.18 -6.78 25.13
CA TYR A 192 2.59 -8.06 24.55
C TYR A 192 3.24 -7.93 23.17
N LYS A 193 3.37 -6.71 22.65
CA LYS A 193 4.00 -6.49 21.34
C LYS A 193 5.51 -6.62 21.44
N PRO A 194 6.18 -7.11 20.37
CA PRO A 194 7.62 -7.29 20.39
C PRO A 194 8.35 -5.96 20.61
N ARG A 195 9.38 -5.99 21.45
CA ARG A 195 10.28 -4.86 21.67
C ARG A 195 11.30 -4.74 20.54
N ALA A 196 11.78 -3.53 20.30
CA ALA A 196 12.78 -3.18 19.29
C ALA A 196 12.47 -3.66 17.85
N LYS A 197 11.20 -3.95 17.54
CA LYS A 197 10.73 -4.30 16.19
C LYS A 197 9.66 -3.33 15.75
N TRP A 198 9.72 -2.95 14.47
CA TRP A 198 8.64 -2.19 13.84
C TRP A 198 7.42 -3.10 13.67
N ILE A 199 6.28 -2.64 14.13
CA ILE A 199 4.98 -3.31 14.00
C ILE A 199 3.97 -2.34 13.37
N GLU A 200 3.01 -2.90 12.66
CA GLU A 200 1.87 -2.16 12.14
C GLU A 200 0.69 -2.32 13.09
N LEU A 201 0.11 -1.20 13.51
CA LEU A 201 -1.15 -1.16 14.25
C LEU A 201 -2.23 -0.64 13.30
N LEU A 202 -3.09 -1.54 12.83
CA LEU A 202 -4.18 -1.19 11.91
C LEU A 202 -5.12 -0.18 12.57
N ALA A 203 -5.42 0.93 11.90
CA ALA A 203 -6.43 1.89 12.34
C ALA A 203 -7.79 1.60 11.70
N GLY A 204 -7.78 1.04 10.49
CA GLY A 204 -8.98 0.61 9.78
C GLY A 204 -8.74 0.44 8.29
N GLU A 205 -9.82 0.16 7.58
CA GLU A 205 -9.82 -0.07 6.14
C GLU A 205 -10.74 0.93 5.41
N VAL A 206 -10.39 1.29 4.19
CA VAL A 206 -11.23 2.17 3.36
C VAL A 206 -11.37 1.63 1.96
N GLN A 207 -12.62 1.47 1.52
CA GLN A 207 -12.92 1.11 0.14
C GLN A 207 -12.90 2.36 -0.74
N THR A 208 -12.14 2.31 -1.83
CA THR A 208 -12.02 3.39 -2.80
C THR A 208 -12.89 3.14 -4.02
N SER A 209 -13.59 4.18 -4.48
CA SER A 209 -14.38 4.21 -5.71
C SER A 209 -14.02 5.43 -6.55
N PRO A 210 -14.29 5.42 -7.88
CA PRO A 210 -14.12 6.61 -8.71
C PRO A 210 -14.88 7.79 -8.12
N GLY A 211 -14.21 8.95 -8.01
CA GLY A 211 -14.81 10.16 -7.42
C GLY A 211 -14.80 10.22 -5.89
N ASN A 212 -14.16 9.28 -5.18
CA ASN A 212 -13.94 9.43 -3.74
C ASN A 212 -13.05 10.65 -3.47
N THR A 213 -13.64 11.68 -2.87
CA THR A 213 -12.98 12.91 -2.46
C THR A 213 -13.11 13.12 -0.96
N GLY A 214 -12.25 13.98 -0.42
CA GLY A 214 -12.26 14.33 0.99
C GLY A 214 -11.15 13.64 1.76
N ALA A 215 -10.99 14.04 3.01
CA ALA A 215 -9.90 13.59 3.85
C ALA A 215 -10.36 12.47 4.79
N LEU A 216 -9.63 11.36 4.80
CA LEU A 216 -9.69 10.43 5.92
C LEU A 216 -8.88 11.00 7.08
N GLN A 217 -9.34 10.77 8.31
CA GLN A 217 -8.62 11.15 9.53
C GLN A 217 -8.30 9.89 10.32
N PHE A 218 -7.11 9.83 10.89
CA PHE A 218 -6.71 8.70 11.73
C PHE A 218 -6.04 9.19 13.00
N SER A 219 -6.20 8.44 14.08
CA SER A 219 -5.65 8.80 15.38
C SER A 219 -5.23 7.60 16.20
N LEU A 220 -4.16 7.78 16.98
CA LEU A 220 -3.67 6.89 18.02
C LEU A 220 -3.67 7.67 19.34
N PHE A 221 -4.43 7.22 20.33
CA PHE A 221 -4.56 7.97 21.59
C PHE A 221 -4.81 7.09 22.81
N GLU A 222 -4.31 7.54 23.95
CA GLU A 222 -4.62 7.02 25.29
C GLU A 222 -4.36 8.14 26.31
N PHE A 223 -5.43 8.69 26.87
CA PHE A 223 -5.38 9.74 27.89
C PHE A 223 -6.38 9.50 29.03
N GLU A 224 -7.16 8.42 28.98
CA GLU A 224 -8.21 8.12 29.96
C GLU A 224 -7.64 7.41 31.19
N GLY A 225 -6.60 6.58 31.00
CA GLY A 225 -6.01 5.78 32.07
C GLY A 225 -5.15 6.57 33.07
N GLY A 226 -4.74 7.80 32.73
CA GLY A 226 -3.89 8.65 33.57
C GLY A 226 -2.46 8.13 33.80
N GLN A 227 -2.14 6.94 33.32
CA GLN A 227 -0.83 6.31 33.49
C GLN A 227 0.22 7.02 32.64
N TRP A 228 1.39 7.26 33.24
CA TRP A 228 2.57 7.75 32.53
C TRP A 228 3.13 6.66 31.62
N LYS A 229 3.49 7.04 30.39
CA LYS A 229 3.89 6.13 29.32
C LYS A 229 5.20 6.56 28.70
N LYS A 230 6.03 5.57 28.34
CA LYS A 230 7.34 5.79 27.75
C LYS A 230 7.67 4.74 26.70
N GLY A 231 8.55 5.10 25.76
CA GLY A 231 9.26 4.15 24.91
C GLY A 231 8.50 3.78 23.64
N LEU A 232 7.35 4.41 23.36
CA LEU A 232 6.73 4.31 22.04
C LEU A 232 7.52 5.15 21.04
N VAL A 233 7.92 4.54 19.93
CA VAL A 233 8.53 5.22 18.81
C VAL A 233 7.58 5.14 17.63
N ILE A 234 7.21 6.28 17.06
CA ILE A 234 6.30 6.37 15.92
C ILE A 234 7.13 6.72 14.69
N LYS A 235 7.12 5.84 13.68
CA LYS A 235 7.71 6.15 12.38
C LYS A 235 6.75 6.97 11.52
N GLY A 236 5.45 6.67 11.61
CA GLY A 236 4.43 7.29 10.78
C GLY A 236 3.22 6.40 10.57
N VAL A 237 2.49 6.64 9.48
CA VAL A 237 1.30 5.89 9.07
C VAL A 237 1.46 5.42 7.62
N THR A 238 1.27 4.13 7.39
CA THR A 238 1.19 3.54 6.05
C THR A 238 -0.24 3.54 5.56
N ILE A 239 -0.42 3.84 4.27
CA ILE A 239 -1.69 3.74 3.55
C ILE A 239 -1.41 2.95 2.28
N ARG A 240 -1.85 1.70 2.25
CA ARG A 240 -1.51 0.77 1.16
C ARG A 240 -2.70 -0.12 0.79
N PRO A 241 -2.80 -0.58 -0.47
CA PRO A 241 -3.81 -1.55 -0.86
C PRO A 241 -3.70 -2.81 -0.01
N LYS A 242 -4.84 -3.28 0.47
CA LYS A 242 -4.97 -4.59 1.08
C LYS A 242 -4.78 -5.64 -0.01
N ASN A 243 -3.81 -6.52 0.16
CA ASN A 243 -3.67 -7.66 -0.73
C ASN A 243 -4.93 -8.52 -0.58
N LYS A 244 -5.59 -8.85 -1.70
CA LYS A 244 -6.61 -9.90 -1.66
C LYS A 244 -5.90 -11.21 -1.30
N PRO A 245 -6.42 -11.99 -0.34
CA PRO A 245 -5.87 -13.30 -0.01
C PRO A 245 -5.92 -14.23 -1.22
#